data_AF-A0A2V5M5Q2-F1
#
_entry.id   AF-A0A2V5M5Q2-F1
#
_cell.length_a   1.000
_cell.length_b   1.000
_cell.length_c   1.000
_cell.angle_alpha   90.00
_cell.angle_beta   90.00
_cell.angle_gamma   90.00
#
_symmetry.space_group_name_H-M   'P 1'
#
loop_
_entity.id
_entity.type
_entity.pdbx_description
1 polymer ?
#
loop_
_entity_poly.entity_id
_entity_poly.type
_entity_poly.pdbx_seq_one_letter_code
_entity_poly.pdbx_strand_id
1 'polypeptide(L)'
;IKSQTMFGKRAPYIPGWDCHGLPIEYKVVKESRDLAPLEVRKRCEAFARKFIDIQREQFKRLGVFGEWEHPYLTMNPAYEAEILRAFAVFVENSLVYESKKPVFWST
;
A
#
# COMPACT_ATOMS: atom_id res chain seq x y z
N ILE A 1 19.57 10.88 -3.15
CA ILE A 1 19.95 10.49 -1.77
C ILE A 1 21.46 10.36 -1.65
N LYS A 2 22.12 9.39 -2.31
CA LYS A 2 23.58 9.21 -2.27
C LYS A 2 24.39 10.51 -2.45
N SER A 3 24.15 11.24 -3.55
CA SER A 3 24.83 12.52 -3.81
C SER A 3 24.55 13.57 -2.74
N GLN A 4 23.29 13.75 -2.33
CA GLN A 4 22.91 14.71 -1.30
C GLN A 4 23.54 14.39 0.06
N THR A 5 23.61 13.11 0.43
CA THR A 5 24.31 12.64 1.63
C THR A 5 25.81 12.94 1.55
N MET A 6 26.45 12.71 0.39
CA MET A 6 27.85 13.07 0.15
C MET A 6 28.10 14.59 0.21
N PHE A 7 27.11 15.41 -0.15
CA PHE A 7 27.14 16.87 0.01
C PHE A 7 26.87 17.34 1.45
N GLY A 8 26.87 16.43 2.45
CA GLY A 8 26.66 16.76 3.86
C GLY A 8 25.20 17.09 4.23
N LYS A 9 24.24 16.85 3.34
CA LYS A 9 22.82 17.10 3.61
C LYS A 9 22.15 15.89 4.28
N ARG A 10 21.19 16.16 5.17
CA ARG A 10 20.30 15.15 5.73
C ARG A 10 19.25 14.74 4.68
N ALA A 11 19.45 13.59 4.04
CA ALA A 11 18.59 13.09 2.96
C ALA A 11 18.00 11.70 3.32
N PRO A 12 17.04 11.60 4.25
CA PRO A 12 16.41 10.34 4.60
C PRO A 12 15.60 9.81 3.41
N TYR A 13 15.57 8.49 3.25
CA TYR A 13 14.72 7.81 2.28
C TYR A 13 14.02 6.66 2.96
N ILE A 14 12.71 6.79 3.06
CA ILE A 14 11.83 5.77 3.64
C ILE A 14 11.14 5.08 2.46
N PRO A 15 11.54 3.85 2.10
CA PRO A 15 10.83 3.07 1.09
C PRO A 15 9.41 2.74 1.58
N GLY A 16 8.51 2.47 0.65
CA GLY A 16 7.18 2.04 1.01
C GLY A 16 6.47 1.25 -0.08
N TRP A 17 5.37 0.64 0.33
CA TRP A 17 4.64 -0.33 -0.47
C TRP A 17 3.15 -0.02 -0.50
N ASP A 18 2.59 -0.14 -1.70
CA ASP A 18 1.16 -0.24 -1.92
C ASP A 18 0.72 -1.69 -1.69
N CYS A 19 -0.19 -1.89 -0.73
CA CYS A 19 -0.52 -3.19 -0.14
C CYS A 19 -1.99 -3.59 -0.39
N HIS A 20 -2.78 -2.70 -0.99
CA HIS A 20 -4.22 -2.88 -1.19
C HIS A 20 -4.56 -2.92 -2.68
N GLY A 21 -5.83 -3.19 -2.97
CA GLY A 21 -6.42 -3.00 -4.29
C GLY A 21 -6.59 -4.26 -5.13
N LEU A 22 -7.31 -4.06 -6.24
CA LEU A 22 -7.80 -5.11 -7.14
C LEU A 22 -6.71 -6.08 -7.66
N PRO A 23 -5.47 -5.66 -7.97
CA PRO A 23 -4.46 -6.59 -8.48
C PRO A 23 -4.11 -7.74 -7.51
N ILE A 24 -4.11 -7.47 -6.20
CA ILE A 24 -3.82 -8.49 -5.18
C ILE A 24 -5.06 -9.36 -4.98
N GLU A 25 -6.24 -8.75 -4.86
CA GLU A 25 -7.51 -9.46 -4.71
C GLU A 25 -7.76 -10.43 -5.87
N TYR A 26 -7.53 -9.98 -7.11
CA TYR A 26 -7.68 -10.81 -8.29
C TYR A 26 -6.75 -12.04 -8.27
N LYS A 27 -5.49 -11.89 -7.84
CA LYS A 27 -4.56 -13.02 -7.72
C LYS A 27 -5.02 -14.03 -6.66
N VAL A 28 -5.45 -13.55 -5.49
CA VAL A 28 -5.93 -14.40 -4.40
C VAL A 28 -7.20 -15.16 -4.80
N VAL A 29 -8.18 -14.48 -5.41
CA VAL A 29 -9.45 -15.10 -5.84
C VAL A 29 -9.23 -16.06 -7.02
N LYS A 30 -8.29 -15.78 -7.91
CA LYS A 30 -7.94 -16.70 -9.01
C LYS A 30 -7.37 -18.02 -8.50
N GLU A 31 -6.60 -17.99 -7.42
CA GLU A 31 -6.00 -19.18 -6.81
C GLU A 31 -6.96 -19.89 -5.84
N SER A 32 -8.08 -19.28 -5.46
CA SER A 32 -9.01 -19.83 -4.47
C SER A 32 -10.43 -19.29 -4.66
N ARG A 33 -11.36 -20.19 -5.01
CA ARG A 33 -12.79 -19.86 -5.20
C ARG A 33 -13.55 -19.90 -3.88
N ASP A 34 -14.67 -19.18 -3.83
CA ASP A 34 -15.69 -19.24 -2.77
C ASP A 34 -15.17 -18.95 -1.34
N LEU A 35 -14.15 -18.09 -1.23
CA LEU A 35 -13.64 -17.65 0.06
C LEU A 35 -14.55 -16.60 0.71
N ALA A 36 -14.71 -16.69 2.03
CA ALA A 36 -15.33 -15.63 2.80
C ALA A 36 -14.50 -14.32 2.70
N PRO A 37 -15.12 -13.13 2.70
CA PRO A 37 -14.41 -11.85 2.55
C PRO A 37 -13.25 -11.65 3.54
N LEU A 38 -13.42 -12.09 4.79
CA LEU A 38 -12.37 -12.02 5.81
C LEU A 38 -11.15 -12.86 5.43
N GLU A 39 -11.37 -14.03 4.86
CA GLU A 39 -10.31 -14.93 4.42
C GLU A 39 -9.58 -14.37 3.20
N VAL A 40 -10.30 -13.76 2.26
CA VAL A 40 -9.69 -13.02 1.14
C VAL A 40 -8.75 -11.93 1.65
N ARG A 41 -9.18 -11.11 2.61
CA ARG A 41 -8.35 -10.05 3.19
C ARG A 41 -7.08 -10.60 3.85
N LYS A 42 -7.20 -11.66 4.65
CA LYS A 42 -6.03 -12.31 5.28
C LYS A 42 -5.04 -12.83 4.25
N ARG A 43 -5.53 -13.44 3.18
CA ARG A 43 -4.66 -13.94 2.09
C ARG A 43 -4.03 -12.82 1.29
N CYS A 44 -4.75 -11.72 1.04
CA CYS A 44 -4.20 -10.53 0.41
C CYS A 44 -3.08 -9.92 1.24
N GLU A 45 -3.26 -9.82 2.56
CA GLU A 45 -2.23 -9.34 3.48
C GLU A 45 -0.99 -10.24 3.46
N ALA A 46 -1.18 -11.57 3.54
CA ALA A 46 -0.09 -12.53 3.46
C ALA A 46 0.67 -12.44 2.12
N PHE A 47 -0.06 -12.26 1.03
CA PHE A 47 0.51 -12.04 -0.30
C PHE A 47 1.34 -10.74 -0.35
N ALA A 48 0.80 -9.64 0.16
CA ALA A 48 1.51 -8.36 0.22
C ALA A 48 2.80 -8.48 1.02
N ARG A 49 2.76 -9.06 2.24
CA ARG A 49 3.93 -9.28 3.10
C ARG A 49 5.03 -10.09 2.39
N LYS A 50 4.66 -11.18 1.72
CA LYS A 50 5.60 -12.00 0.95
C LYS A 50 6.34 -11.17 -0.11
N PHE A 51 5.62 -10.37 -0.89
CA PHE A 51 6.22 -9.59 -1.97
C PHE A 51 6.99 -8.36 -1.47
N ILE A 52 6.58 -7.77 -0.33
CA ILE A 52 7.36 -6.73 0.36
C ILE A 52 8.77 -7.25 0.65
N ASP A 53 8.88 -8.43 1.25
CA ASP A 53 10.20 -8.98 1.60
C ASP A 53 11.03 -9.32 0.37
N ILE A 54 10.43 -9.94 -0.67
CA ILE A 54 11.12 -10.24 -1.93
C ILE A 54 11.66 -8.95 -2.57
N GLN A 55 10.82 -7.93 -2.70
CA GLN A 55 11.18 -6.66 -3.32
C GLN A 55 12.20 -5.89 -2.48
N ARG A 56 12.07 -5.90 -1.15
CA ARG A 56 13.03 -5.29 -0.21
C ARG A 56 14.42 -5.86 -0.45
N GLU A 57 14.55 -7.19 -0.48
CA GLU A 57 15.85 -7.83 -0.68
C GLU A 57 16.42 -7.57 -2.09
N GLN A 58 15.56 -7.51 -3.11
CA GLN A 58 15.97 -7.12 -4.46
C GLN A 58 16.49 -5.68 -4.51
N PHE A 59 15.82 -4.72 -3.87
CA PHE A 59 16.28 -3.33 -3.83
C PHE A 59 17.57 -3.15 -3.04
N LYS A 60 17.72 -3.87 -1.91
CA LYS A 60 18.99 -3.92 -1.17
C LYS A 60 20.11 -4.45 -2.03
N ARG A 61 19.87 -5.53 -2.79
CA ARG A 61 20.84 -6.12 -3.74
C ARG A 61 21.24 -5.14 -4.85
N LEU A 62 20.33 -4.29 -5.30
CA LEU A 62 20.62 -3.21 -6.27
C LEU A 62 21.39 -2.03 -5.65
N GLY A 63 21.71 -2.08 -4.35
CA GLY A 63 22.45 -1.04 -3.66
C GLY A 63 21.62 0.23 -3.42
N VAL A 64 20.29 0.11 -3.36
CA VAL A 64 19.41 1.21 -2.95
C VAL A 64 19.62 1.50 -1.47
N PHE A 65 19.82 2.76 -1.13
CA PHE A 65 19.93 3.21 0.25
C PHE A 65 18.52 3.52 0.75
N GLY A 66 18.17 3.09 1.96
CA GLY A 66 16.88 3.38 2.56
C GLY A 66 16.72 2.84 3.97
N GLU A 67 15.68 3.31 4.65
CA GLU A 67 15.22 2.79 5.93
C GLU A 67 14.43 1.50 5.72
N TRP A 68 15.12 0.36 5.77
CA TRP A 68 14.53 -0.94 5.46
C TRP A 68 13.81 -1.59 6.64
N GLU A 69 14.10 -1.17 7.87
CA GLU A 69 13.49 -1.73 9.08
C GLU A 69 12.12 -1.09 9.33
N HIS A 70 11.99 0.21 9.02
CA HIS A 70 10.77 0.99 9.27
C HIS A 70 10.18 1.59 7.98
N PRO A 71 9.81 0.77 6.98
CA PRO A 71 9.19 1.27 5.76
C PRO A 71 7.75 1.71 6.01
N TYR A 72 7.22 2.60 5.16
CA TYR A 72 5.79 2.90 5.21
C TYR A 72 5.00 1.86 4.39
N LEU A 73 3.98 1.28 5.02
CA LEU A 73 3.11 0.29 4.38
C LEU A 73 1.69 0.85 4.41
N THR A 74 1.00 0.85 3.28
CA THR A 74 -0.38 1.35 3.18
C THR A 74 -1.36 0.54 4.04
N MET A 75 -1.03 -0.71 4.37
CA MET A 75 -1.78 -1.58 5.30
C MET A 75 -1.40 -1.39 6.79
N ASN A 76 -0.48 -0.48 7.12
CA ASN A 76 -0.19 -0.17 8.52
C ASN A 76 -1.39 0.57 9.13
N PRO A 77 -1.93 0.15 10.29
CA PRO A 77 -3.07 0.83 10.92
C PRO A 77 -2.90 2.34 11.09
N ALA A 78 -1.67 2.81 11.34
CA ALA A 78 -1.41 4.25 11.41
C ALA A 78 -1.64 4.95 10.06
N TYR A 79 -1.21 4.33 8.96
CA TYR A 79 -1.40 4.86 7.61
C TYR A 79 -2.89 4.87 7.22
N GLU A 80 -3.61 3.79 7.51
CA GLU A 80 -5.06 3.69 7.28
C GLU A 80 -5.82 4.73 8.09
N ALA A 81 -5.41 4.98 9.33
CA ALA A 81 -5.99 6.05 10.14
C ALA A 81 -5.78 7.44 9.53
N GLU A 82 -4.60 7.74 8.95
CA GLU A 82 -4.40 9.00 8.24
C GLU A 82 -5.28 9.13 6.99
N ILE A 83 -5.48 8.05 6.24
CA ILE A 83 -6.42 8.05 5.10
C ILE A 83 -7.83 8.41 5.58
N LEU A 84 -8.29 7.80 6.67
CA LEU A 84 -9.61 8.06 7.23
C LEU A 84 -9.75 9.51 7.72
N ARG A 85 -8.72 10.08 8.36
CA ARG A 85 -8.74 11.49 8.76
C ARG A 85 -8.76 12.43 7.57
N ALA A 86 -7.97 12.15 6.53
CA ALA A 86 -7.99 12.94 5.30
C ALA A 86 -9.36 12.88 4.61
N PHE A 87 -9.99 11.71 4.59
CA PHE A 87 -11.36 11.55 4.09
C PHE A 87 -12.37 12.32 4.93
N ALA A 88 -12.25 12.29 6.26
CA ALA A 88 -13.13 13.04 7.16
C ALA A 88 -13.09 14.55 6.87
N VAL A 89 -11.91 15.12 6.60
CA VAL A 89 -11.79 16.54 6.19
C VAL A 89 -12.60 16.82 4.91
N PHE A 90 -12.62 15.91 3.94
CA PHE A 90 -13.44 16.08 2.73
C PHE A 90 -14.94 16.01 3.03
N VAL A 91 -15.35 15.13 3.96
CA VAL A 91 -16.75 15.03 4.40
C VAL A 91 -17.18 16.32 5.12
N GLU A 92 -16.36 16.82 6.06
CA GLU A 92 -16.63 18.06 6.81
C GLU A 92 -16.77 19.28 5.89
N ASN A 93 -15.97 19.33 4.82
CA ASN A 93 -16.05 20.39 3.82
C ASN A 93 -17.13 20.18 2.75
N SER A 94 -18.04 19.21 2.92
CA SER A 94 -19.11 18.90 1.96
C SER A 94 -18.61 18.57 0.54
N LEU A 95 -17.41 17.99 0.42
CA LEU A 95 -16.81 17.58 -0.86
C LEU A 95 -17.15 16.13 -1.24
N VAL A 96 -17.78 15.38 -0.33
CA VAL A 96 -18.18 13.99 -0.51
C VAL A 96 -19.69 13.91 -0.68
N TYR A 97 -20.13 13.24 -1.75
CA TYR A 97 -21.55 13.00 -2.02
C TYR A 97 -21.75 11.62 -2.64
N GLU A 98 -22.96 11.10 -2.55
CA GLU A 98 -23.38 9.86 -3.19
C GLU A 98 -24.37 10.18 -4.33
N SER A 99 -24.17 9.57 -5.50
CA SER A 99 -25.06 9.73 -6.65
C SER A 99 -24.95 8.55 -7.60
N LYS A 100 -25.95 8.41 -8.48
CA LYS A 100 -25.95 7.36 -9.53
C LYS A 100 -25.21 7.88 -10.76
N LYS A 101 -24.15 7.19 -11.13
CA LYS A 101 -23.36 7.46 -12.34
C LYS A 101 -23.09 6.13 -13.05
N PRO A 102 -23.29 6.02 -14.37
CA PRO A 102 -22.79 4.87 -15.12
C PRO A 102 -21.28 4.75 -14.95
N VAL A 103 -20.80 3.58 -14.55
CA VAL A 103 -19.38 3.27 -14.36
C VAL A 103 -19.00 2.02 -15.16
N PHE A 104 -17.74 1.91 -15.56
CA PHE A 104 -17.23 0.67 -16.10
C PHE A 104 -17.31 -0.42 -15.02
N TRP A 105 -17.93 -1.55 -15.36
CA TRP A 105 -18.16 -2.65 -14.43
C TRP A 105 -17.44 -3.91 -14.93
N SER A 106 -16.53 -4.45 -14.11
CA SER A 106 -15.90 -5.74 -14.37
C SER A 106 -16.82 -6.83 -13.83
N THR A 107 -17.32 -7.69 -14.72
CA THR A 107 -18.12 -8.89 -14.40
C THR A 107 -17.26 -10.06 -13.98
#